data_AF-A0A1Q7ZZ02-F1
#
_entry.id   AF-A0A1Q7ZZ02-F1
#
_cell.length_a   1.000
_cell.length_b   1.000
_cell.length_c   1.000
_cell.angle_alpha   90.00
_cell.angle_beta   90.00
_cell.angle_gamma   90.00
#
_symmetry.space_group_name_H-M   'P 1'
#
loop_
_entity.id
_entity.type
_entity.pdbx_description
1 polymer ?
#
loop_
_entity_poly.entity_id
_entity_poly.type
_entity_poly.pdbx_seq_one_letter_code
_entity_poly.pdbx_strand_id
1 'polypeptide(L)'
;MTNSAGGTKELYYSNAGMLNLDTNEITPTGGLNERAAAEMEMKPNQLATTKLSDLAPAETAADTGADSSTTANVRNWMECVRSRKQPNANIDAGYNHAVALCMTVAAIHSGRKVMFDDTKRDIVMG
;
A
#
# COMPACT_ATOMS: atom_id res chain seq x y z
N MET A 1 15.00 17.38 -7.28
CA MET A 1 13.73 17.52 -8.02
C MET A 1 12.63 17.60 -6.98
N THR A 2 12.21 18.81 -6.62
CA THR A 2 11.05 19.05 -5.76
C THR A 2 9.82 19.00 -6.65
N ASN A 3 9.02 17.95 -6.53
CA ASN A 3 7.78 17.73 -7.28
C ASN A 3 6.67 18.66 -6.79
N SER A 4 6.82 19.96 -7.01
CA SER A 4 5.70 20.89 -6.91
C SER A 4 5.24 21.22 -8.33
N ALA A 5 4.42 20.35 -8.91
CA ALA A 5 3.69 20.61 -10.14
C ALA A 5 2.25 21.01 -9.78
N GLY A 6 2.11 22.14 -9.07
CA GLY A 6 0.81 22.70 -8.72
C GLY A 6 0.04 23.05 -9.99
N GLY A 7 -0.99 22.26 -10.29
CA GLY A 7 -1.86 22.43 -11.46
C GLY A 7 -2.67 21.17 -11.84
N THR A 8 -2.26 19.99 -11.39
CA THR A 8 -2.99 18.73 -11.60
C THR A 8 -3.84 18.43 -10.37
N LYS A 9 -5.15 18.19 -10.55
CA LYS A 9 -6.00 17.66 -9.46
C LYS A 9 -5.46 16.29 -9.07
N GLU A 10 -5.05 16.14 -7.81
CA GLU A 10 -4.50 14.90 -7.28
C GLU A 10 -5.64 14.00 -6.79
N LEU A 11 -6.23 13.27 -7.75
CA LEU A 11 -7.28 12.29 -7.53
C LEU A 11 -6.70 10.87 -7.69
N TYR A 12 -6.61 10.14 -6.58
CA TYR A 12 -6.15 8.76 -6.57
C TYR A 12 -7.34 7.82 -6.43
N TYR A 13 -7.46 6.86 -7.34
CA TYR A 13 -8.55 5.89 -7.34
C TYR A 13 -8.05 4.50 -6.95
N SER A 14 -8.92 3.78 -6.25
CA SER A 14 -8.78 2.36 -5.97
C SER A 14 -10.11 1.66 -6.21
N ASN A 15 -10.13 0.33 -6.17
CA ASN A 15 -11.39 -0.41 -6.18
C ASN A 15 -12.24 -0.18 -4.91
N ALA A 16 -11.75 0.58 -3.93
CA ALA A 16 -12.45 0.92 -2.69
C ALA A 16 -13.06 2.33 -2.71
N GLY A 17 -12.64 3.20 -3.63
CA GLY A 17 -13.03 4.60 -3.66
C GLY A 17 -11.92 5.54 -4.14
N MET A 18 -12.07 6.82 -3.81
CA MET A 18 -11.21 7.92 -4.26
C MET A 18 -10.60 8.64 -3.05
N LEU A 19 -9.32 9.01 -3.16
CA LEU A 19 -8.65 9.99 -2.33
C LEU A 19 -8.48 11.28 -3.15
N ASN A 20 -9.07 12.37 -2.66
CA ASN A 20 -8.95 13.70 -3.25
C ASN A 20 -8.07 14.59 -2.37
N LEU A 21 -6.87 14.93 -2.83
CA LEU A 21 -5.95 15.79 -2.06
C LEU A 21 -6.29 17.29 -2.15
N ASP A 22 -7.15 17.71 -3.08
CA ASP A 22 -7.67 19.08 -3.10
C ASP A 22 -8.61 19.33 -1.91
N THR A 23 -9.45 18.33 -1.57
CA THR A 23 -10.41 18.41 -0.45
C THR A 23 -9.95 17.68 0.82
N ASN A 24 -8.85 16.92 0.74
CA ASN A 24 -8.38 16.01 1.79
C ASN A 24 -9.46 15.03 2.26
N GLU A 25 -10.19 14.44 1.31
CA GLU A 25 -11.30 13.54 1.58
C GLU A 25 -11.12 12.19 0.88
N ILE A 26 -11.48 11.14 1.60
CA ILE A 26 -11.75 9.81 1.06
C ILE A 26 -13.24 9.72 0.78
N THR A 27 -13.63 9.21 -0.38
CA THR A 27 -15.04 8.97 -0.74
C THR A 27 -15.21 7.60 -1.40
N PRO A 28 -16.43 7.01 -1.41
CA PRO A 28 -16.70 5.77 -2.14
C PRO A 28 -16.70 5.94 -3.68
N THR A 29 -16.45 7.13 -4.20
CA THR A 29 -16.48 7.43 -5.64
C THR A 29 -15.48 6.55 -6.40
N GLY A 30 -15.95 5.85 -7.43
CA GLY A 30 -15.12 4.92 -8.20
C GLY A 30 -14.86 3.57 -7.52
N GLY A 31 -15.37 3.36 -6.31
CA GLY A 31 -15.29 2.08 -5.60
C GLY A 31 -16.18 1.00 -6.21
N LEU A 32 -15.84 -0.26 -5.92
CA LEU A 32 -16.48 -1.45 -6.45
C LEU A 32 -17.86 -1.65 -5.80
N ASN A 33 -18.91 -1.28 -6.51
CA ASN A 33 -20.29 -1.48 -6.07
C ASN A 33 -20.72 -2.96 -6.19
N GLU A 34 -21.84 -3.32 -5.57
CA GLU A 34 -22.33 -4.70 -5.51
C GLU A 34 -22.56 -5.33 -6.88
N ARG A 35 -23.15 -4.59 -7.82
CA ARG A 35 -23.41 -5.08 -9.17
C ARG A 35 -22.11 -5.43 -9.91
N ALA A 36 -21.16 -4.49 -9.93
CA ALA A 36 -19.87 -4.69 -10.58
C ALA A 36 -19.05 -5.79 -9.87
N ALA A 37 -19.13 -5.87 -8.54
CA ALA A 37 -18.48 -6.92 -7.78
C ALA A 37 -19.01 -8.30 -8.16
N ALA A 38 -20.34 -8.46 -8.27
CA ALA A 38 -20.97 -9.72 -8.65
C ALA A 38 -20.56 -10.21 -10.04
N GLU A 39 -20.47 -9.29 -11.02
CA GLU A 39 -20.00 -9.60 -12.38
C GLU A 39 -18.54 -10.09 -12.41
N MET A 40 -17.74 -9.73 -11.40
CA MET A 40 -16.33 -10.10 -11.25
C MET A 40 -16.09 -11.25 -10.27
N GLU A 41 -17.15 -11.86 -9.71
CA GLU A 41 -17.07 -12.85 -8.61
C GLU A 41 -16.32 -12.31 -7.37
N MET A 42 -16.39 -11.00 -7.15
CA MET A 42 -15.78 -10.29 -6.03
C MET A 42 -16.84 -9.81 -5.02
N LYS A 43 -16.39 -9.40 -3.84
CA LYS A 43 -17.24 -8.70 -2.86
C LYS A 43 -17.19 -7.19 -3.11
N PRO A 44 -18.29 -6.44 -2.85
CA PRO A 44 -18.26 -4.99 -2.92
C PRO A 44 -17.18 -4.42 -2.00
N ASN A 45 -16.54 -3.33 -2.45
CA ASN A 45 -15.52 -2.61 -1.70
C ASN A 45 -15.76 -1.10 -1.83
N GLN A 46 -16.26 -0.49 -0.75
CA GLN A 46 -16.54 0.95 -0.70
C GLN A 46 -16.14 1.51 0.66
N LEU A 47 -15.21 2.46 0.65
CA LEU A 47 -14.79 3.20 1.83
C LEU A 47 -15.83 4.25 2.20
N ALA A 48 -16.01 4.46 3.50
CA ALA A 48 -16.87 5.52 4.00
C ALA A 48 -16.25 6.90 3.73
N THR A 49 -17.12 7.89 3.47
CA THR A 49 -16.67 9.28 3.33
C THR A 49 -16.03 9.76 4.61
N THR A 50 -14.76 10.15 4.55
CA THR A 50 -13.99 10.59 5.73
C THR A 50 -12.98 11.67 5.34
N LYS A 51 -12.80 12.70 6.17
CA LYS A 51 -11.70 13.65 6.01
C LYS A 51 -10.41 13.07 6.56
N LEU A 52 -9.28 13.33 5.90
CA LEU A 52 -7.98 12.88 6.37
C LEU A 52 -7.65 13.40 7.79
N SER A 53 -8.06 14.64 8.08
CA SER A 53 -7.88 15.26 9.39
C SER A 53 -8.56 14.51 10.54
N ASP A 54 -9.62 13.75 10.24
CA ASP A 54 -10.38 13.01 11.24
C ASP A 54 -9.73 11.65 11.52
N LEU A 55 -8.89 11.16 10.59
CA LEU A 55 -8.18 9.88 10.70
C LEU A 55 -6.86 10.02 11.47
N ALA A 56 -6.15 11.11 11.23
CA ALA A 56 -4.93 11.46 11.96
C ALA A 56 -4.68 12.97 11.89
N PRO A 57 -4.20 13.60 12.98
CA PRO A 57 -3.70 14.96 12.91
C PRO A 57 -2.45 15.03 12.02
N ALA A 58 -2.23 16.19 11.41
CA ALA A 58 -0.98 16.46 10.71
C ALA A 58 0.13 16.65 11.75
N GLU A 59 1.14 15.77 11.74
CA GLU A 59 2.26 15.82 12.67
C GLU A 59 3.56 16.24 11.96
N THR A 60 4.32 17.13 12.59
CA THR A 60 5.60 17.65 12.06
C THR A 60 6.77 17.45 13.01
N ALA A 61 6.52 16.83 14.17
CA ALA A 61 7.57 16.47 15.12
C ALA A 61 8.46 15.35 14.56
N ALA A 62 9.70 15.30 15.02
CA ALA A 62 10.63 14.21 14.69
C ALA A 62 10.17 12.86 15.25
N ASP A 63 9.40 12.88 16.34
CA ASP A 63 8.73 11.73 16.93
C ASP A 63 7.21 11.92 16.75
N THR A 64 6.64 11.16 15.82
CA THR A 64 5.19 11.16 15.54
C THR A 64 4.42 10.16 16.40
N GLY A 65 5.08 9.54 17.38
CA GLY A 65 4.50 8.51 18.23
C GLY A 65 4.16 7.21 17.49
N ALA A 66 3.34 6.38 18.13
CA ALA A 66 2.87 5.12 17.55
C ALA A 66 1.48 5.28 16.93
N ASP A 67 1.33 4.86 15.69
CA ASP A 67 0.01 4.73 15.05
C ASP A 67 -0.63 3.35 15.33
N SER A 68 -1.90 3.23 14.96
CA SER A 68 -2.69 2.00 15.17
C SER A 68 -2.13 0.80 14.41
N SER A 69 -1.57 1.00 13.21
CA SER A 69 -1.01 -0.07 12.39
C SER A 69 0.32 -0.56 12.96
N THR A 70 1.19 0.34 13.38
CA THR A 70 2.46 -0.02 14.07
C THR A 70 2.17 -0.81 15.34
N THR A 71 1.23 -0.35 16.16
CA THR A 71 0.83 -1.04 17.40
C THR A 71 0.23 -2.43 17.11
N ALA A 72 -0.63 -2.54 16.10
CA ALA A 72 -1.22 -3.81 15.69
C ALA A 72 -0.17 -4.81 15.18
N ASN A 73 0.82 -4.33 14.40
CA ASN A 73 1.91 -5.15 13.89
C ASN A 73 2.77 -5.73 15.03
N VAL A 74 3.19 -4.89 15.98
CA VAL A 74 3.98 -5.35 17.14
C VAL A 74 3.17 -6.33 18.01
N ARG A 75 1.87 -6.05 18.21
CA ARG A 75 0.98 -6.97 18.94
C ARG A 75 0.91 -8.34 18.25
N ASN A 76 0.64 -8.37 16.94
CA ASN A 76 0.59 -9.62 16.18
C ASN A 76 1.90 -10.41 16.34
N TRP A 77 3.04 -9.75 16.22
CA TRP A 77 4.34 -10.40 16.40
C TRP A 77 4.49 -11.02 17.80
N MET A 78 4.20 -10.26 18.85
CA MET A 78 4.28 -10.75 20.24
C MET A 78 3.35 -11.94 20.50
N GLU A 79 2.12 -11.90 19.99
CA GLU A 79 1.15 -12.99 20.08
C GLU A 79 1.61 -14.24 19.32
N CYS A 80 2.20 -14.06 18.14
CA CYS A 80 2.77 -15.15 17.35
C CYS A 80 3.96 -15.80 18.05
N VAL A 81 4.85 -15.02 18.67
CA VAL A 81 5.96 -15.56 19.49
C VAL A 81 5.42 -16.42 20.64
N ARG A 82 4.41 -15.93 21.37
CA ARG A 82 3.81 -16.66 22.50
C ARG A 82 3.09 -17.94 22.06
N SER A 83 2.33 -17.86 20.97
CA SER A 83 1.52 -18.97 20.47
C SER A 83 2.27 -19.91 19.52
N ARG A 84 3.53 -19.57 19.18
CA ARG A 84 4.34 -20.26 18.16
C ARG A 84 3.65 -20.36 16.79
N LYS A 85 2.92 -19.31 16.42
CA LYS A 85 2.30 -19.16 15.10
C LYS A 85 3.17 -18.31 14.19
N GLN A 86 3.00 -18.48 12.88
CA GLN A 86 3.66 -17.63 11.89
C GLN A 86 3.07 -16.21 11.98
N PRO A 87 3.90 -15.15 12.00
CA PRO A 87 3.43 -13.76 11.92
C PRO A 87 2.72 -13.46 10.59
N ASN A 88 1.84 -12.46 10.59
CA ASN A 88 1.21 -11.98 9.36
C ASN A 88 2.25 -11.40 8.39
N ALA A 89 3.28 -10.72 8.92
CA ALA A 89 4.44 -10.25 8.18
C ALA A 89 5.64 -11.18 8.39
N ASN A 90 5.62 -12.33 7.71
CA ASN A 90 6.68 -13.35 7.77
C ASN A 90 7.91 -12.97 6.92
N ILE A 91 8.94 -13.81 6.94
CA ILE A 91 10.18 -13.58 6.17
C ILE A 91 9.95 -13.58 4.65
N ASP A 92 9.02 -14.39 4.15
CA ASP A 92 8.73 -14.49 2.72
C ASP A 92 8.10 -13.18 2.20
N ALA A 93 7.22 -12.54 3.00
CA ALA A 93 6.68 -11.22 2.69
C ALA A 93 7.82 -10.17 2.60
N GLY A 94 8.77 -10.20 3.53
CA GLY A 94 9.94 -9.33 3.49
C GLY A 94 10.84 -9.58 2.27
N TYR A 95 11.06 -10.84 1.92
CA TYR A 95 11.82 -11.25 0.75
C TYR A 95 11.17 -10.76 -0.55
N ASN A 96 9.86 -10.96 -0.71
CA ASN A 96 9.12 -10.52 -1.90
C ASN A 96 9.18 -9.00 -2.09
N HIS A 97 9.07 -8.23 -1.01
CA HIS A 97 9.23 -6.78 -1.06
C HIS A 97 10.66 -6.36 -1.47
N ALA A 98 11.69 -7.03 -0.94
CA ALA A 98 13.07 -6.76 -1.29
C ALA A 98 13.36 -7.08 -2.78
N VAL A 99 12.83 -8.19 -3.30
CA VAL A 99 12.92 -8.54 -4.72
C VAL A 99 12.29 -7.44 -5.59
N ALA A 100 11.08 -6.99 -5.26
CA ALA A 100 10.42 -5.92 -6.00
C ALA A 100 11.25 -4.62 -6.02
N LEU A 101 11.81 -4.22 -4.87
CA LEU A 101 12.71 -3.06 -4.77
C LEU A 101 13.94 -3.22 -5.68
N CYS A 102 14.64 -4.35 -5.58
CA CYS A 102 15.82 -4.63 -6.38
C CYS A 102 15.50 -4.64 -7.88
N MET A 103 14.35 -5.19 -8.28
CA MET A 103 13.87 -5.14 -9.67
C MET A 103 13.64 -3.70 -10.12
N THR A 104 13.00 -2.86 -9.30
CA THR A 104 12.80 -1.43 -9.62
C THR A 104 14.13 -0.73 -9.85
N VAL A 105 15.12 -0.92 -8.98
CA VAL A 105 16.46 -0.34 -9.13
C VAL A 105 17.13 -0.82 -10.42
N ALA A 106 17.07 -2.13 -10.71
CA ALA A 106 17.64 -2.71 -11.93
C ALA A 106 17.00 -2.12 -13.19
N ALA A 107 15.67 -1.99 -13.22
CA ALA A 107 14.93 -1.43 -14.35
C ALA A 107 15.26 0.04 -14.58
N ILE A 108 15.37 0.84 -13.50
CA ILE A 108 15.75 2.26 -13.58
C ILE A 108 17.16 2.39 -14.19
N HIS A 109 18.11 1.59 -13.73
CA HIS A 109 19.49 1.66 -14.23
C HIS A 109 19.63 1.16 -15.67
N SER A 110 18.90 0.10 -16.05
CA SER A 110 19.03 -0.49 -17.39
C SER A 110 18.13 0.15 -18.44
N GLY A 111 17.06 0.85 -18.03
CA GLY A 111 16.02 1.35 -18.94
C GLY A 111 15.26 0.23 -19.66
N ARG A 112 15.21 -0.98 -19.08
CA ARG A 112 14.60 -2.18 -19.70
C ARG A 112 13.59 -2.82 -18.77
N LYS A 113 12.71 -3.64 -19.36
CA LYS A 113 11.87 -4.56 -18.59
C LYS A 113 12.75 -5.57 -17.86
N VAL A 114 12.44 -5.81 -16.60
CA VAL A 114 13.09 -6.82 -15.75
C VAL A 114 12.08 -7.84 -15.26
N MET A 115 12.54 -9.05 -14.98
CA MET A 115 11.76 -10.15 -14.45
C MET A 115 12.51 -10.79 -13.27
N PHE A 116 11.81 -11.56 -12.44
CA PHE A 116 12.41 -12.38 -11.40
C PHE A 116 12.37 -13.85 -11.82
N ASP A 117 13.51 -14.53 -11.79
CA ASP A 117 13.64 -15.96 -12.01
C ASP A 117 13.62 -16.68 -10.65
N ASP A 118 12.48 -17.29 -10.30
CA ASP A 118 12.29 -17.95 -9.00
C ASP A 118 13.18 -19.18 -8.81
N THR A 119 13.55 -19.86 -9.91
CA THR A 119 14.44 -21.02 -9.85
C THR A 119 15.87 -20.60 -9.52
N LYS A 120 16.35 -19.52 -10.16
CA LYS A 120 17.69 -18.98 -9.89
C LYS A 120 17.74 -18.06 -8.67
N ARG A 121 16.58 -17.59 -8.22
CA ARG A 121 16.42 -16.52 -7.21
C ARG A 121 17.19 -15.27 -7.61
N ASP A 122 17.04 -14.86 -8.86
CA ASP A 122 17.81 -13.75 -9.43
C ASP A 122 16.95 -12.84 -10.30
N ILE A 123 17.39 -11.59 -10.46
CA ILE A 123 16.77 -10.61 -11.35
C ILE A 123 17.39 -10.77 -12.72
N VAL A 124 16.54 -10.98 -13.71
CA VAL A 124 16.94 -11.17 -15.10
C VAL A 124 16.37 -10.08 -15.99
N MET A 125 17.11 -9.74 -17.03
CA MET A 125 16.66 -8.80 -18.05
C MET A 125 15.67 -9.52 -18.98
N GLY A 126 14.57 -8.83 -19.30
CA GLY A 126 13.61 -9.29 -20.31
C GLY A 126 14.12 -9.10 -21.74
#